data_AF-A0A497LX34-F1
#
_entry.id   AF-A0A497LX34-F1
#
_cell.length_a   1.000
_cell.length_b   1.000
_cell.length_c   1.000
_cell.angle_alpha   90.00
_cell.angle_beta   90.00
_cell.angle_gamma   90.00
#
_symmetry.space_group_name_H-M   'P 1'
#
loop_
_entity.id
_entity.type
_entity.pdbx_description
1 polymer ?
#
loop_
_entity_poly.entity_id
_entity_poly.type
_entity_poly.pdbx_seq_one_letter_code
_entity_poly.pdbx_strand_id
1 'polypeptide(L)'
;MKKPKRSVEIVESFCGWDYLIKLVKKCRREVDKALISALFETGGRVSEVLMLRKDNFIVQKPFLVVKAMPVLKRYSKIGEYVDENGRVRWRTKKKIAYRTFPIHMEEPLCPPLLKYINKIREGRLFHIGRTQVYRIVRNLDKNIFP
;
A
#
# COMPACT_ATOMS: atom_id res chain seq x y z
N MET A 1 -5.48 -9.52 -32.94
CA MET A 1 -5.72 -10.10 -31.59
C MET A 1 -5.71 -8.99 -30.55
N LYS A 2 -6.80 -8.81 -29.78
CA LYS A 2 -6.83 -7.86 -28.66
C LYS A 2 -5.86 -8.36 -27.58
N LYS A 3 -4.83 -7.58 -27.23
CA LYS A 3 -3.95 -7.93 -26.10
C LYS A 3 -4.82 -8.07 -24.84
N PRO A 4 -4.65 -9.14 -24.03
CA PRO A 4 -5.37 -9.25 -22.77
C PRO A 4 -5.05 -8.02 -21.91
N LYS A 5 -6.10 -7.35 -21.42
CA LYS A 5 -5.97 -6.15 -20.59
C LYS A 5 -5.17 -6.55 -19.35
N ARG A 6 -3.97 -5.98 -19.17
CA ARG A 6 -3.15 -6.26 -17.99
C ARG A 6 -3.91 -5.74 -16.75
N SER A 7 -3.77 -6.45 -15.64
CA SER A 7 -4.32 -6.02 -14.35
C SER A 7 -3.55 -4.86 -13.71
N VAL A 8 -2.41 -4.47 -14.28
CA VAL A 8 -1.57 -3.37 -13.82
C VAL A 8 -0.99 -2.68 -15.06
N GLU A 9 -1.20 -1.37 -15.17
CA GLU A 9 -0.54 -0.51 -16.16
C GLU A 9 0.90 -0.24 -15.73
N ILE A 10 1.80 -0.03 -16.71
CA ILE A 10 3.19 0.32 -16.41
C ILE A 10 3.19 1.73 -15.82
N VAL A 11 3.70 1.88 -14.59
CA VAL A 11 3.90 3.21 -13.98
C VAL A 11 5.16 3.79 -14.61
N GLU A 12 4.99 4.78 -15.48
CA GLU A 12 6.09 5.38 -16.25
C GLU A 12 6.94 6.34 -15.41
N SER A 13 6.32 7.04 -14.45
CA SER A 13 6.99 8.03 -13.63
C SER A 13 6.25 8.29 -12.31
N PHE A 14 6.92 8.99 -11.40
CA PHE A 14 6.32 9.49 -10.17
C PHE A 14 5.28 10.59 -10.50
N CYS A 15 4.06 10.46 -9.97
CA CYS A 15 2.96 11.40 -10.19
C CYS A 15 3.14 12.80 -9.54
N GLY A 16 4.21 13.00 -8.78
CA GLY A 16 4.53 14.27 -8.13
C GLY A 16 3.82 14.47 -6.79
N TRP A 17 4.45 15.25 -5.92
CA TRP A 17 3.90 15.56 -4.59
C TRP A 17 2.61 16.37 -4.67
N ASP A 18 2.50 17.31 -5.60
CA ASP A 18 1.32 18.16 -5.75
C ASP A 18 0.04 17.37 -6.01
N TYR A 19 0.14 16.33 -6.84
CA TYR A 19 -0.98 15.43 -7.14
C TYR A 19 -1.44 14.70 -5.86
N LEU A 20 -0.49 14.12 -5.13
CA LEU A 20 -0.76 13.38 -3.90
C LEU A 20 -1.35 14.27 -2.79
N ILE A 21 -0.78 15.46 -2.61
CA ILE A 21 -1.29 16.45 -1.67
C ILE A 21 -2.72 16.86 -2.04
N LYS A 22 -3.02 17.03 -3.34
CA LYS A 22 -4.38 17.32 -3.82
C LYS A 22 -5.35 16.18 -3.48
N LEU A 23 -4.95 14.93 -3.61
CA LEU A 23 -5.78 13.77 -3.21
C LEU A 23 -6.07 13.78 -1.71
N VAL A 24 -5.06 14.02 -0.86
CA VAL A 24 -5.25 14.09 0.59
C VAL A 24 -6.12 15.28 1.00
N LYS A 25 -5.98 16.44 0.33
CA LYS A 25 -6.82 17.61 0.59
C LYS A 25 -8.29 17.37 0.24
N LYS A 26 -8.60 16.53 -0.75
CA LYS A 26 -9.99 16.13 -1.09
C LYS A 26 -10.62 15.21 -0.04
N CYS A 27 -9.83 14.53 0.78
CA CYS A 27 -10.36 13.65 1.82
C CYS A 27 -11.01 14.48 2.95
N ARG A 28 -12.28 14.19 3.27
CA ARG A 28 -13.00 14.86 4.36
C ARG A 28 -12.59 14.33 5.73
N ARG A 29 -12.47 13.00 5.87
CA ARG A 29 -12.19 12.34 7.15
C ARG A 29 -10.69 12.21 7.36
N GLU A 30 -10.26 12.34 8.61
CA GLU A 30 -8.84 12.19 8.98
C GLU A 30 -8.30 10.79 8.68
N VAL A 31 -9.12 9.74 8.91
CA VAL A 31 -8.76 8.36 8.56
C VAL A 31 -8.53 8.17 7.06
N ASP A 32 -9.28 8.87 6.21
CA ASP A 32 -9.12 8.79 4.76
C ASP A 32 -7.81 9.48 4.35
N LYS A 33 -7.48 10.63 4.95
CA LYS A 33 -6.18 11.31 4.76
C LYS A 33 -5.02 10.39 5.12
N ALA A 34 -5.09 9.79 6.32
CA ALA A 34 -4.06 8.88 6.80
C ALA A 34 -3.95 7.60 5.95
N LEU A 35 -5.07 7.09 5.44
CA LEU A 35 -5.09 5.93 4.54
C LEU A 35 -4.37 6.21 3.22
N ILE A 36 -4.69 7.33 2.57
CA ILE A 36 -4.05 7.71 1.30
C ILE A 36 -2.55 7.95 1.52
N SER A 37 -2.19 8.63 2.60
CA SER A 37 -0.79 8.78 3.00
C SER A 37 -0.09 7.44 3.22
N ALA A 38 -0.68 6.53 4.01
CA ALA A 38 -0.09 5.22 4.28
C ALA A 38 0.08 4.38 3.00
N LEU A 39 -0.88 4.43 2.07
CA LEU A 39 -0.78 3.73 0.79
C LEU A 39 0.43 4.19 -0.01
N PHE A 40 0.68 5.49 -0.06
CA PHE A 40 1.82 6.04 -0.78
C PHE A 40 3.14 5.85 -0.01
N GLU A 41 3.23 6.36 1.21
CA GLU A 41 4.44 6.38 2.06
C GLU A 41 5.02 4.98 2.30
N THR A 42 4.15 3.97 2.38
CA THR A 42 4.62 2.59 2.52
C THR A 42 4.90 1.93 1.17
N GLY A 43 4.32 2.41 0.07
CA GLY A 43 4.28 1.68 -1.21
C GLY A 43 3.68 0.27 -1.08
N GLY A 44 2.85 0.05 -0.05
CA GLY A 44 2.24 -1.24 0.24
C GLY A 44 0.95 -1.45 -0.53
N ARG A 45 0.65 -2.72 -0.84
CA ARG A 45 -0.68 -3.05 -1.38
C ARG A 45 -1.73 -2.75 -0.32
N VAL A 46 -2.96 -2.47 -0.77
CA VAL A 46 -4.10 -2.24 0.13
C VAL A 46 -4.19 -3.29 1.23
N SER A 47 -4.10 -4.58 0.89
CA SER A 47 -4.15 -5.66 1.89
C SER A 47 -3.01 -5.61 2.91
N GLU A 48 -1.81 -5.18 2.50
CA GLU A 48 -0.64 -5.09 3.38
C GLU A 48 -0.76 -3.86 4.30
N VAL A 49 -1.24 -2.73 3.77
CA VAL A 49 -1.49 -1.50 4.54
C VAL A 49 -2.60 -1.68 5.58
N LEU A 50 -3.67 -2.38 5.22
CA LEU A 50 -4.78 -2.68 6.16
C LEU A 50 -4.36 -3.65 7.29
N MET A 51 -3.22 -4.31 7.18
CA MET A 51 -2.66 -5.15 8.25
C MET A 51 -1.73 -4.38 9.20
N LEU A 52 -1.38 -3.13 8.88
CA LEU A 52 -0.53 -2.31 9.73
C LEU A 52 -1.22 -2.01 11.06
N ARG A 53 -0.43 -2.08 12.12
CA ARG A 53 -0.81 -1.85 13.50
C ARG A 53 0.05 -0.75 14.11
N LYS A 54 -0.40 -0.19 15.23
CA LYS A 54 0.30 0.91 15.93
C LYS A 54 1.74 0.55 16.28
N ASP A 55 1.96 -0.69 16.70
CA ASP A 55 3.28 -1.25 17.02
C ASP A 55 4.22 -1.37 15.81
N ASN A 56 3.72 -1.28 14.57
CA ASN A 56 4.58 -1.21 13.39
C ASN A 56 5.32 0.13 13.25
N PHE A 57 4.95 1.18 13.99
CA PHE A 57 5.51 2.52 13.80
C PHE A 57 6.36 2.96 14.98
N ILE A 58 7.59 3.38 14.70
CA ILE A 58 8.52 3.95 15.67
C ILE A 58 8.93 5.33 15.20
N VAL A 59 8.77 6.35 16.04
CA VAL A 59 9.29 7.69 15.76
C VAL A 59 10.76 7.73 16.16
N GLN A 60 11.64 7.89 15.18
CA GLN A 60 13.08 8.02 15.35
C GLN A 60 13.57 9.15 14.45
N LYS A 61 13.50 10.40 14.96
CA LYS A 61 13.79 11.60 14.17
C LYS A 61 15.15 11.50 13.45
N PRO A 62 15.23 11.88 12.16
CA PRO A 62 14.21 12.58 11.35
C PRO A 62 13.18 11.65 10.68
N PHE A 63 13.10 10.38 11.07
CA PHE A 63 12.28 9.36 10.39
C PHE A 63 11.11 8.84 11.23
N LEU A 64 10.05 8.46 10.53
CA LEU A 64 9.03 7.53 11.01
C LEU A 64 9.38 6.14 10.47
N VAL A 65 9.88 5.25 11.33
CA VAL A 65 10.29 3.90 10.93
C VAL A 65 9.08 2.97 10.95
N VAL A 66 8.79 2.34 9.81
CA VAL A 66 7.78 1.28 9.70
C VAL A 66 8.49 -0.07 9.82
N LYS A 67 8.34 -0.75 10.95
CA LYS A 67 8.92 -2.07 11.20
C LYS A 67 7.94 -3.20 10.92
N ALA A 68 8.49 -4.32 10.45
CA ALA A 68 7.78 -5.60 10.30
C ALA A 68 6.47 -5.51 9.49
N MET A 69 6.43 -4.66 8.45
CA MET A 69 5.27 -4.61 7.56
C MET A 69 5.17 -5.91 6.75
N PRO A 70 4.03 -6.62 6.75
CA PRO A 70 3.89 -7.89 6.04
C PRO A 70 3.92 -7.70 4.52
N VAL A 71 4.56 -8.63 3.83
CA VAL A 71 4.60 -8.68 2.35
C VAL A 71 3.86 -9.93 1.87
N LEU A 72 2.63 -9.75 1.39
CA LEU A 72 1.71 -10.85 1.14
C LEU A 72 1.97 -11.60 -0.18
N LYS A 73 2.52 -10.90 -1.18
CA LYS A 73 2.80 -11.48 -2.52
C LYS A 73 4.26 -11.93 -2.67
N ARG A 74 4.82 -12.57 -1.65
CA ARG A 74 6.11 -13.26 -1.77
C ARG A 74 5.89 -14.75 -1.97
N TYR A 75 6.46 -15.26 -3.05
CA TYR A 75 6.42 -16.66 -3.43
C TYR A 75 7.83 -17.15 -3.73
N SER A 76 8.09 -18.42 -3.42
CA SER A 76 9.29 -19.13 -3.82
C SER A 76 8.94 -20.13 -4.92
N LYS A 77 9.78 -20.22 -5.95
CA LYS A 77 9.67 -21.25 -6.99
C LYS A 77 10.15 -22.57 -6.39
N ILE A 78 9.32 -23.60 -6.45
CA ILE A 78 9.61 -24.93 -5.88
C ILE A 78 9.71 -26.01 -6.95
N GLY A 79 9.46 -25.66 -8.21
CA GLY A 79 9.56 -26.55 -9.36
C GLY A 79 8.75 -26.04 -10.54
N GLU A 80 8.62 -26.88 -11.55
CA GLU A 80 7.92 -26.59 -12.79
C GLU A 80 6.89 -27.68 -13.09
N TYR A 81 5.87 -27.35 -13.88
CA TYR A 81 4.95 -28.33 -14.46
C TYR A 81 4.53 -27.86 -15.86
N VAL A 82 4.20 -28.82 -16.73
CA VAL A 82 3.67 -28.54 -18.07
C VAL A 82 2.15 -28.49 -17.97
N ASP A 83 1.53 -27.40 -18.44
CA ASP A 83 0.07 -27.32 -18.52
C ASP A 83 -0.48 -28.12 -19.72
N GLU A 84 -1.80 -28.30 -19.78
CA GLU A 84 -2.49 -29.07 -20.85
C GLU A 84 -2.20 -28.52 -22.26
N ASN A 85 -1.69 -27.30 -22.38
CA ASN A 85 -1.33 -26.64 -23.64
C ASN A 85 0.18 -26.70 -23.92
N GLY A 86 0.93 -27.54 -23.20
CA GLY A 86 2.38 -27.69 -23.37
C GLY A 86 3.22 -26.55 -22.80
N ARG A 87 2.65 -25.62 -22.02
CA ARG A 87 3.41 -24.47 -21.48
C ARG A 87 4.02 -24.79 -20.12
N VAL A 88 5.30 -24.46 -19.95
CA VAL A 88 5.99 -24.57 -18.66
C VAL A 88 5.48 -23.51 -17.69
N ARG A 89 5.00 -23.95 -16.53
CA ARG A 89 4.48 -23.13 -15.44
C ARG A 89 5.24 -23.40 -14.15
N TRP A 90 5.36 -22.36 -13.33
CA TRP A 90 6.03 -22.47 -12.03
C TRP A 90 5.09 -23.03 -10.96
N ARG A 91 5.53 -24.07 -10.27
CA ARG A 91 4.98 -24.42 -8.95
C ARG A 91 5.56 -23.45 -7.94
N THR A 92 4.69 -22.80 -7.17
CA THR A 92 5.11 -21.79 -6.19
C THR A 92 4.56 -22.07 -4.81
N LYS A 93 5.36 -21.75 -3.78
CA LYS A 93 4.95 -21.80 -2.36
C LYS A 93 4.94 -20.39 -1.79
N LYS A 94 3.89 -20.04 -1.06
CA LYS A 94 3.78 -18.75 -0.35
C LYS A 94 4.90 -18.65 0.70
N LYS A 95 5.57 -17.51 0.75
CA LYS A 95 6.65 -17.21 1.71
C LYS A 95 6.19 -16.09 2.62
N ILE A 96 6.32 -16.29 3.93
CA ILE A 96 6.13 -15.22 4.91
C ILE A 96 7.36 -14.30 4.82
N ALA A 97 7.11 -13.01 4.63
CA ALA A 97 8.15 -12.00 4.53
C ALA A 97 7.65 -10.69 5.15
N TYR A 98 8.60 -9.94 5.68
CA TYR A 98 8.38 -8.63 6.27
C TYR A 98 9.38 -7.64 5.69
N ARG A 99 9.03 -6.36 5.72
CA ARG A 99 9.94 -5.26 5.38
C ARG A 99 9.97 -4.23 6.50
N THR A 100 11.12 -3.61 6.66
CA THR A 100 11.32 -2.44 7.52
C THR A 100 11.91 -1.33 6.66
N PHE A 101 11.37 -0.13 6.75
CA PHE A 101 11.84 1.01 5.98
C PHE A 101 11.53 2.33 6.73
N PRO A 102 12.37 3.37 6.54
CA PRO A 102 12.10 4.69 7.07
C PRO A 102 11.19 5.50 6.12
N ILE A 103 10.38 6.39 6.70
CA ILE A 103 9.68 7.48 6.02
C ILE A 103 10.26 8.79 6.57
N HIS A 104 10.70 9.71 5.71
CA HIS A 104 11.24 10.97 6.20
C HIS A 104 10.10 11.86 6.72
N MET A 105 10.25 12.44 7.92
CA MET A 105 9.14 13.16 8.56
C MET A 105 8.76 14.47 7.84
N GLU A 106 9.65 14.99 6.99
CA GLU A 106 9.38 16.15 6.13
C GLU A 106 8.66 15.79 4.83
N GLU A 107 8.46 14.51 4.51
CA GLU A 107 7.65 14.11 3.36
C GLU A 107 6.22 14.65 3.52
N PRO A 108 5.62 15.27 2.48
CA PRO A 108 4.33 15.95 2.61
C PRO A 108 3.17 15.07 3.11
N LEU A 109 3.28 13.75 2.92
CA LEU A 109 2.25 12.79 3.32
C LEU A 109 2.49 12.18 4.70
N CYS A 110 3.67 12.34 5.30
CA CYS A 110 3.98 11.85 6.63
C CYS A 110 3.16 12.57 7.73
N PRO A 111 3.00 13.91 7.76
CA PRO A 111 2.24 14.60 8.80
C PRO A 111 0.79 14.10 8.99
N PRO A 112 -0.06 13.96 7.94
CA PRO A 112 -1.41 13.43 8.14
C PRO A 112 -1.42 11.97 8.61
N LEU A 113 -0.45 11.15 8.20
CA LEU A 113 -0.30 9.78 8.69
C LEU A 113 0.09 9.74 10.17
N LEU A 114 1.14 10.47 10.54
CA LEU A 114 1.66 10.54 11.90
C LEU A 114 0.62 11.09 12.88
N LYS A 115 -0.12 12.15 12.48
CA LYS A 115 -1.21 12.72 13.27
C LYS A 115 -2.24 11.65 13.63
N TYR A 116 -2.63 10.83 12.67
CA TYR A 116 -3.61 9.76 12.90
C TYR A 116 -3.04 8.63 13.75
N ILE A 117 -1.80 8.20 13.48
CA ILE A 117 -1.08 7.19 14.27
C ILE A 117 -0.99 7.59 15.75
N ASN A 118 -0.81 8.87 16.05
CA ASN A 118 -0.70 9.37 17.43
C ASN A 118 -2.03 9.32 18.20
N LYS A 119 -3.17 9.20 17.51
CA LYS A 119 -4.48 9.03 18.14
C LYS A 119 -4.80 7.58 18.48
N ILE A 120 -4.06 6.64 17.88
CA ILE A 120 -4.27 5.21 18.09
C ILE A 120 -3.42 4.76 19.27
N ARG A 121 -4.09 4.21 20.29
CA ARG A 121 -3.42 3.61 21.46
C ARG A 121 -2.79 2.27 21.09
N GLU A 122 -3.56 1.40 20.44
CA GLU A 122 -3.13 0.04 20.07
C GLU A 122 -3.96 -0.52 18.91
N GLY A 123 -3.55 -1.68 18.39
CA GLY A 123 -4.32 -2.40 17.37
C GLY A 123 -4.06 -1.92 15.94
N ARG A 124 -4.98 -2.22 15.03
CA ARG A 124 -4.87 -1.90 13.59
C ARG A 124 -5.02 -0.40 13.35
N LEU A 125 -4.30 0.12 12.37
CA LEU A 125 -4.48 1.50 11.93
C LEU A 125 -5.86 1.73 11.32
N PHE A 126 -6.27 0.82 10.43
CA PHE A 126 -7.46 1.01 9.61
C PHE A 126 -8.46 -0.14 9.80
N HIS A 127 -9.65 0.20 10.25
CA HIS A 127 -10.77 -0.73 10.46
C HIS A 127 -11.74 -0.68 9.27
N ILE A 128 -11.22 -0.84 8.05
CA ILE A 128 -11.97 -0.76 6.80
C ILE A 128 -11.63 -1.93 5.87
N GLY A 129 -12.59 -2.34 5.06
CA GLY A 129 -12.41 -3.41 4.08
C GLY A 129 -11.80 -2.91 2.76
N ARG A 130 -11.21 -3.82 1.98
CA ARG A 130 -10.63 -3.52 0.65
C ARG A 130 -11.62 -2.85 -0.30
N THR A 131 -12.87 -3.28 -0.30
CA THR A 131 -13.94 -2.69 -1.11
C THR A 131 -14.20 -1.24 -0.74
N GLN A 132 -14.13 -0.90 0.55
CA GLN A 132 -14.29 0.46 1.01
C GLN A 132 -13.08 1.32 0.63
N VAL A 133 -11.85 0.80 0.77
CA VAL A 133 -10.64 1.49 0.28
C VAL A 133 -10.77 1.81 -1.21
N TYR A 134 -11.20 0.84 -2.02
CA TYR A 134 -11.43 1.04 -3.45
C TYR A 134 -12.42 2.18 -3.72
N ARG A 135 -13.56 2.20 -3.02
CA ARG A 135 -14.56 3.28 -3.13
C ARG A 135 -13.98 4.63 -2.73
N ILE A 136 -13.21 4.70 -1.63
CA ILE A 136 -12.55 5.93 -1.18
C ILE A 136 -11.62 6.45 -2.28
N VAL A 137 -10.69 5.62 -2.77
CA VAL A 137 -9.71 6.02 -3.79
C VAL A 137 -10.38 6.46 -5.09
N ARG A 138 -11.37 5.69 -5.58
CA ARG A 138 -12.10 6.02 -6.83
C ARG A 138 -12.91 7.31 -6.73
N ASN A 139 -13.41 7.63 -5.54
CA ASN A 139 -14.15 8.88 -5.31
C ASN A 139 -13.23 10.11 -5.28
N LEU A 140 -11.93 9.95 -5.02
CA LEU A 140 -10.98 11.07 -5.01
C LEU A 140 -10.58 11.50 -6.42
N ASP A 141 -10.48 10.55 -7.35
CA ASP A 141 -10.17 10.81 -8.74
C ASP A 141 -10.69 9.68 -9.65
N LYS A 142 -11.51 10.06 -10.65
CA LYS A 142 -12.10 9.13 -11.63
C LYS A 142 -11.05 8.49 -12.52
N ASN A 143 -9.87 9.11 -12.65
CA ASN A 143 -8.76 8.64 -13.46
C ASN A 143 -7.92 7.56 -12.74
N ILE A 144 -8.07 7.39 -11.42
CA ILE A 144 -7.35 6.32 -10.70
C ILE A 144 -7.99 4.98 -11.06
N PHE A 145 -7.30 4.20 -11.89
CA PHE A 145 -7.68 2.84 -12.26
C PHE A 145 -7.14 1.81 -11.22
N PRO A 146 -7.90 0.77 -10.83
CA PRO A 146 -7.39 -0.31 -9.98
C PRO A 146 -6.43 -1.27 -10.68
#